data_AF-A0A968MVH2-F1
#
_entry.id   AF-A0A968MVH2-F1
#
_cell.length_a   1.000
_cell.length_b   1.000
_cell.length_c   1.000
_cell.angle_alpha   90.00
_cell.angle_beta   90.00
_cell.angle_gamma   90.00
#
_symmetry.space_group_name_H-M   'P 1'
#
loop_
_entity.id
_entity.type
_entity.pdbx_description
1 polymer ?
#
loop_
_entity_poly.entity_id
_entity_poly.type
_entity_poly.pdbx_seq_one_letter_code
_entity_poly.pdbx_strand_id
1 'polypeptide(L)'
;MGIFLTAIMLMSCSKSQKEWSVTSPSGQIKFSLSLGQNNQLFYQVFTGDSSSGKPVILSSPLGIKRSDQSFTENLKFVSTEPVKTFSESFTLPLGKQKSLTNTGNELVITFENESGIQNPGYCTSLR
;
A
#
# COMPACT_ATOMS: atom_id res chain seq x y z
N MET A 1 25.66 52.96 7.31
CA MET A 1 25.41 52.22 6.06
C MET A 1 25.99 50.82 6.24
N GLY A 2 25.16 49.87 6.67
CA GLY A 2 25.61 48.52 7.00
C GLY A 2 24.40 47.64 7.14
N ILE A 3 23.96 47.11 6.01
CA ILE A 3 22.74 46.31 5.87
C ILE A 3 23.01 44.98 6.59
N PHE A 4 22.36 44.74 7.73
CA PHE A 4 22.32 43.42 8.35
C PHE A 4 21.38 42.58 7.50
N LEU A 5 21.96 41.88 6.53
CA LEU A 5 21.29 40.99 5.60
C LEU A 5 20.84 39.73 6.37
N THR A 6 19.65 39.80 6.97
CA THR A 6 18.98 38.66 7.59
C THR A 6 18.60 37.67 6.49
N ALA A 7 19.48 36.70 6.24
CA ALA A 7 19.19 35.54 5.42
C ALA A 7 18.16 34.66 6.16
N ILE A 8 16.88 34.87 5.84
CA ILE A 8 15.77 34.02 6.24
C ILE A 8 15.99 32.66 5.59
N MET A 9 16.49 31.72 6.38
CA MET A 9 16.67 30.32 6.04
C MET A 9 15.27 29.70 5.86
N LEU A 10 14.81 29.61 4.62
CA LEU A 10 13.59 28.89 4.26
C LEU A 10 13.82 27.40 4.50
N MET A 11 13.53 26.94 5.71
CA MET A 11 13.39 25.51 6.02
C MET A 11 12.15 24.99 5.29
N SER A 12 12.34 24.42 4.10
CA SER A 12 11.33 23.60 3.44
C SER A 12 10.97 22.43 4.34
N CYS A 13 9.77 22.47 4.92
CA CYS A 13 9.17 21.36 5.63
C CYS A 13 8.69 20.33 4.59
N SER A 14 9.57 19.43 4.16
CA SER A 14 9.17 18.27 3.37
C SER A 14 8.38 17.34 4.29
N LYS A 15 7.04 17.37 4.22
CA LYS A 15 6.21 16.35 4.88
C LYS A 15 6.63 14.99 4.32
N SER A 16 7.25 14.15 5.16
CA SER A 16 7.56 12.76 4.81
C SER A 16 6.23 12.04 4.55
N GLN A 17 5.96 11.76 3.28
CA GLN A 17 4.79 10.98 2.88
C GLN A 17 4.99 9.55 3.38
N LYS A 18 4.03 9.05 4.16
CA LYS A 18 4.11 7.69 4.68
C LYS A 18 3.86 6.70 3.53
N GLU A 19 4.82 5.83 3.29
CA GLU A 19 4.82 4.86 2.20
C GLU A 19 5.11 3.46 2.75
N TRP A 20 4.42 2.46 2.20
CA TRP A 20 4.63 1.05 2.46
C TRP A 20 4.79 0.32 1.13
N SER A 21 5.59 -0.74 1.10
CA SER A 21 5.77 -1.50 -0.13
C SER A 21 5.98 -2.99 0.11
N VAL A 22 5.62 -3.78 -0.89
CA VAL A 22 5.86 -5.23 -0.94
C VAL A 22 6.28 -5.63 -2.34
N THR A 23 7.24 -6.54 -2.44
CA THR A 23 7.74 -7.07 -3.71
C THR A 23 7.26 -8.50 -3.93
N SER A 24 7.09 -8.92 -5.17
CA SER A 24 6.85 -10.32 -5.53
C SER A 24 8.03 -11.21 -5.09
N PRO A 25 7.85 -12.53 -4.91
CA PRO A 25 8.95 -13.45 -4.58
C PRO A 25 10.15 -13.39 -5.54
N SER A 26 9.91 -13.11 -6.83
CA SER A 26 10.98 -12.95 -7.83
C SER A 26 11.67 -11.58 -7.79
N GLY A 27 11.17 -10.63 -6.99
CA GLY A 27 11.65 -9.25 -6.95
C GLY A 27 11.27 -8.38 -8.16
N GLN A 28 10.56 -8.92 -9.16
CA GLN A 28 10.30 -8.26 -10.44
C GLN A 28 9.04 -7.38 -10.46
N ILE A 29 8.19 -7.47 -9.43
CA ILE A 29 7.02 -6.63 -9.25
C ILE A 29 7.10 -5.98 -7.89
N LYS A 30 6.89 -4.67 -7.82
CA LYS A 30 6.80 -3.91 -6.56
C LYS A 30 5.45 -3.22 -6.50
N PHE A 31 4.70 -3.48 -5.43
CA PHE A 31 3.51 -2.72 -5.05
C PHE A 31 3.92 -1.68 -4.00
N SER A 32 3.49 -0.44 -4.19
CA SER A 32 3.66 0.64 -3.21
C SER A 32 2.29 1.20 -2.85
N LEU A 33 2.10 1.50 -1.56
CA LEU A 33 0.94 2.17 -0.99
C LEU A 33 1.41 3.42 -0.27
N SER A 34 0.71 4.53 -0.45
CA SER A 34 1.04 5.77 0.25
C SER A 34 -0.20 6.57 0.64
N LEU A 35 -0.05 7.46 1.61
CA LEU A 35 -1.08 8.44 1.98
C LEU A 35 -0.84 9.75 1.22
N GLY A 36 -1.79 10.14 0.39
CA GLY A 36 -1.79 11.42 -0.32
C GLY A 36 -2.41 12.56 0.47
N GLN A 37 -2.91 13.57 -0.24
CA GLN A 37 -3.68 14.65 0.36
C GLN A 37 -4.95 14.11 1.03
N ASN A 38 -5.40 14.80 2.09
CA ASN A 38 -6.55 14.39 2.92
C ASN A 38 -6.45 12.94 3.43
N ASN A 39 -5.23 12.41 3.62
CA ASN A 39 -4.98 11.02 4.00
C ASN A 39 -5.79 9.99 3.17
N GLN A 40 -5.93 10.24 1.86
CA GLN A 40 -6.45 9.24 0.92
C GLN A 40 -5.34 8.26 0.55
N LEU A 41 -5.67 6.98 0.41
CA LEU A 41 -4.71 5.97 -0.03
C LEU A 41 -4.52 6.02 -1.54
N PHE A 42 -3.27 5.90 -1.97
CA PHE A 42 -2.88 5.74 -3.35
C PHE A 42 -1.96 4.54 -3.48
N TYR A 43 -2.12 3.76 -4.55
CA TYR A 43 -1.22 2.66 -4.87
C TYR A 43 -0.54 2.85 -6.23
N GLN A 44 0.64 2.25 -6.36
CA GLN A 44 1.43 2.19 -7.58
C GLN A 44 2.01 0.79 -7.74
N VAL A 45 2.17 0.36 -8.99
CA VAL A 45 2.82 -0.92 -9.31
C VAL A 45 3.94 -0.69 -10.30
N PHE A 46 5.09 -1.28 -10.01
CA PHE A 46 6.29 -1.20 -10.84
C PHE A 46 6.70 -2.60 -11.28
N THR A 47 7.26 -2.71 -12.48
CA THR A 47 7.88 -3.94 -13.00
C THR A 47 9.37 -3.74 -13.26
N GLY A 48 10.15 -4.79 -13.05
CA GLY A 48 11.61 -4.77 -13.10
C GLY A 48 12.19 -4.88 -11.70
N ASP A 49 13.52 -4.82 -11.61
CA ASP A 49 14.17 -4.85 -10.31
C ASP A 49 13.77 -3.62 -9.45
N SER A 50 13.91 -3.75 -8.13
CA SER A 50 13.51 -2.72 -7.17
C SER A 50 14.15 -1.35 -7.39
N SER A 51 15.28 -1.28 -8.11
CA SER A 51 16.09 -0.08 -8.37
C SER A 51 15.84 0.59 -9.72
N SER A 52 15.40 -0.15 -10.74
CA SER A 52 15.24 0.31 -12.13
C SER A 52 13.82 0.11 -12.67
N GLY A 53 12.89 -0.28 -11.80
CA GLY A 53 11.53 -0.64 -12.16
C GLY A 53 10.75 0.48 -12.87
N LYS A 54 10.04 0.11 -13.94
CA LYS A 54 9.14 1.00 -14.69
C LYS A 54 7.74 0.94 -14.09
N PRO A 55 7.02 2.07 -13.93
CA PRO A 55 5.65 2.04 -13.47
C PRO A 55 4.75 1.37 -14.52
N VAL A 56 3.95 0.40 -14.08
CA VAL A 56 2.89 -0.25 -14.88
C VAL A 56 1.50 0.14 -14.42
N ILE A 57 1.35 0.47 -13.13
CA ILE A 57 0.17 1.17 -12.61
C ILE A 57 0.66 2.47 -11.99
N LEU A 58 0.21 3.58 -12.57
CA LEU A 58 0.43 4.92 -12.06
C LEU A 58 -0.37 5.14 -10.77
N SER A 59 -0.05 6.22 -10.06
CA SER A 59 -0.70 6.55 -8.79
C SER A 59 -2.21 6.54 -8.93
N SER A 60 -2.84 5.59 -8.25
CA SER A 60 -4.27 5.29 -8.36
C SER A 60 -4.90 5.28 -6.97
N PRO A 61 -6.06 5.93 -6.75
CA PRO A 61 -6.68 5.98 -5.44
C PRO A 61 -7.18 4.60 -5.01
N LEU A 62 -7.07 4.30 -3.71
CA LEU A 62 -7.59 3.10 -3.08
C LEU A 62 -8.55 3.50 -1.96
N GLY A 63 -9.72 2.90 -1.93
CA GLY A 63 -10.71 3.17 -0.89
C GLY A 63 -12.06 2.52 -1.22
N ILE A 64 -12.93 2.50 -0.22
CA ILE A 64 -14.29 1.96 -0.36
C ILE A 64 -15.27 2.87 0.36
N LYS A 65 -16.43 3.10 -0.27
CA LYS A 65 -17.58 3.76 0.37
C LYS A 65 -18.68 2.72 0.55
N ARG A 66 -19.07 2.49 1.80
CA ARG A 66 -20.17 1.61 2.19
C ARG A 66 -21.39 2.47 2.55
N SER A 67 -22.54 1.82 2.75
CA SER A 67 -23.76 2.48 3.19
C SER A 67 -23.69 3.03 4.61
N ASP A 68 -22.85 2.41 5.45
CA ASP A 68 -22.70 2.72 6.87
C ASP A 68 -21.45 3.54 7.18
N GLN A 69 -20.39 3.43 6.37
CA GLN A 69 -19.08 4.03 6.61
C GLN A 69 -18.34 4.37 5.32
N SER A 70 -17.47 5.39 5.36
CA SER A 70 -16.55 5.70 4.27
C SER A 70 -15.09 5.44 4.67
N PHE A 71 -14.32 4.87 3.74
CA PHE A 71 -12.89 4.61 3.84
C PHE A 71 -12.16 5.16 2.61
N THR A 72 -12.59 6.34 2.12
CA THR A 72 -12.06 6.97 0.90
C THR A 72 -11.05 8.07 1.17
N GLU A 73 -11.09 8.65 2.37
CA GLU A 73 -10.26 9.78 2.80
C GLU A 73 -10.19 9.83 4.33
N ASN A 74 -9.35 10.73 4.84
CA ASN A 74 -9.10 10.99 6.26
C ASN A 74 -8.75 9.73 7.05
N LEU A 75 -8.08 8.78 6.38
CA LEU A 75 -7.65 7.52 6.96
C LEU A 75 -6.48 7.75 7.91
N LYS A 76 -6.54 7.12 9.08
CA LYS A 76 -5.43 7.12 10.03
C LYS A 76 -4.80 5.75 10.03
N PHE A 77 -3.48 5.73 9.86
CA PHE A 77 -2.72 4.50 9.99
C PHE A 77 -2.76 4.00 11.44
N VAL A 78 -3.06 2.72 11.62
CA VAL A 78 -3.08 2.05 12.93
C VAL A 78 -1.85 1.16 13.08
N SER A 79 -1.66 0.21 12.17
CA SER A 79 -0.59 -0.79 12.26
C SER A 79 -0.22 -1.35 10.89
N THR A 80 0.96 -1.97 10.83
CA THR A 80 1.39 -2.82 9.72
C THR A 80 1.90 -4.12 10.30
N GLU A 81 1.52 -5.24 9.70
CA GLU A 81 2.12 -6.53 10.02
C GLU A 81 3.44 -6.70 9.25
N PRO A 82 4.36 -7.56 9.73
CA PRO A 82 5.53 -7.94 8.95
C PRO A 82 5.11 -8.60 7.64
N VAL A 83 5.89 -8.36 6.57
CA VAL A 83 5.65 -9.03 5.28
C VAL A 83 5.76 -10.55 5.46
N LYS A 84 4.74 -11.27 5.01
CA LYS A 84 4.68 -12.73 5.08
C LYS A 84 4.78 -13.34 3.69
N THR A 85 5.71 -14.25 3.47
CA THR A 85 5.74 -15.09 2.27
C THR A 85 4.86 -16.32 2.49
N PHE A 86 4.04 -16.65 1.50
CA PHE A 86 3.24 -17.88 1.49
C PHE A 86 3.46 -18.66 0.19
N SER A 87 3.22 -19.97 0.26
CA SER A 87 3.22 -20.88 -0.88
C SER A 87 2.23 -21.99 -0.59
N GLU A 88 1.14 -22.05 -1.35
CA GLU A 88 0.04 -22.99 -1.14
C GLU A 88 -0.16 -23.80 -2.42
N SER A 89 -0.40 -25.10 -2.29
CA SER A 89 -0.67 -25.97 -3.44
C SER A 89 -2.06 -26.58 -3.33
N PHE A 90 -2.81 -26.53 -4.42
CA PHE A 90 -4.18 -27.06 -4.49
C PHE A 90 -4.47 -27.66 -5.85
N THR A 91 -5.49 -28.53 -5.90
CA THR A 91 -5.95 -29.14 -7.15
C THR A 91 -7.32 -28.61 -7.53
N LEU A 92 -7.47 -28.23 -8.79
CA LEU A 92 -8.77 -27.85 -9.34
C LEU A 92 -9.46 -29.07 -9.97
N PRO A 93 -10.77 -29.26 -9.74
CA PRO A 93 -11.52 -30.35 -10.37
C PRO A 93 -11.60 -30.17 -11.89
N LEU A 94 -11.62 -28.92 -12.36
CA LEU A 94 -11.66 -28.53 -13.77
C LEU A 94 -10.79 -27.28 -13.97
N GLY A 95 -10.10 -27.17 -15.10
CA GLY A 95 -9.28 -26.01 -15.42
C GLY A 95 -8.16 -26.32 -16.43
N LYS A 96 -7.36 -25.31 -16.78
CA LYS A 96 -6.21 -25.47 -17.69
C LYS A 96 -5.11 -26.38 -17.12
N GLN A 97 -4.95 -26.38 -15.80
CA GLN A 97 -3.96 -27.17 -15.09
C GLN A 97 -4.60 -27.74 -13.82
N LYS A 98 -4.40 -29.04 -13.57
CA LYS A 98 -5.00 -29.76 -12.44
C LYS A 98 -4.37 -29.38 -11.10
N SER A 99 -3.05 -29.24 -11.06
CA SER A 99 -2.29 -28.93 -9.83
C SER A 99 -1.65 -27.57 -9.94
N LEU A 100 -1.96 -26.67 -9.01
CA LEU A 100 -1.50 -25.29 -8.99
C LEU A 100 -0.74 -24.99 -7.70
N THR A 101 0.23 -24.09 -7.79
CA THR A 101 0.93 -23.51 -6.64
C THR A 101 0.75 -22.00 -6.67
N ASN A 102 0.20 -21.43 -5.60
CA ASN A 102 0.04 -20.00 -5.40
C ASN A 102 1.10 -19.51 -4.41
N THR A 103 2.05 -18.70 -4.90
CA THR A 103 3.15 -18.16 -4.10
C THR A 103 3.09 -16.65 -4.14
N GLY A 104 3.20 -16.01 -2.98
CA GLY A 104 3.16 -14.55 -2.87
C GLY A 104 3.79 -14.02 -1.60
N ASN A 105 4.00 -12.70 -1.60
CA ASN A 105 4.34 -11.94 -0.41
C ASN A 105 3.14 -11.07 -0.04
N GLU A 106 2.75 -11.09 1.23
CA GLU A 106 1.59 -10.40 1.77
C GLU A 106 2.04 -9.28 2.71
N LEU A 107 1.40 -8.11 2.57
CA LEU A 107 1.58 -6.96 3.45
C LEU A 107 0.22 -6.49 3.93
N VAL A 108 -0.04 -6.63 5.22
CA VAL A 108 -1.31 -6.22 5.85
C VAL A 108 -1.11 -4.89 6.57
N ILE A 109 -1.92 -3.90 6.19
CA ILE A 109 -1.87 -2.55 6.76
C ILE A 109 -3.28 -2.18 7.22
N THR A 110 -3.37 -1.77 8.48
CA THR A 110 -4.65 -1.42 9.11
C THR A 110 -4.80 0.09 9.16
N PHE A 111 -5.95 0.56 8.69
CA PHE A 111 -6.37 1.95 8.78
C PHE A 111 -7.73 2.05 9.48
N GLU A 112 -7.93 3.14 10.19
CA GLU A 112 -9.23 3.56 10.69
C GLU A 112 -9.72 4.80 9.94
N ASN A 113 -11.03 4.94 9.78
CA ASN A 113 -11.63 6.16 9.26
C ASN A 113 -11.82 7.21 10.38
N GLU A 114 -12.40 8.36 10.04
CA GLU A 114 -12.61 9.46 11.00
C GLU A 114 -13.46 9.07 12.22
N SER A 115 -14.34 8.08 12.06
CA SER A 115 -15.19 7.56 13.15
C SER A 115 -14.44 6.58 14.06
N GLY A 116 -13.14 6.34 13.83
CA GLY A 116 -12.34 5.36 14.57
C GLY A 116 -12.66 3.91 14.21
N ILE A 117 -13.39 3.68 13.11
CA ILE A 117 -13.77 2.34 12.67
C ILE A 117 -12.71 1.83 11.71
N GLN A 118 -12.25 0.60 11.93
CA GLN A 118 -11.40 -0.13 11.01
C GLN A 118 -12.27 -0.91 10.02
N ASN A 119 -11.86 -1.00 8.76
CA ASN A 119 -12.54 -1.89 7.83
C ASN A 119 -12.20 -3.34 8.23
N PRO A 120 -13.18 -4.20 8.61
CA PRO A 120 -12.90 -5.60 8.94
C PRO A 120 -12.37 -6.32 7.70
N GLY A 121 -11.04 -6.36 7.55
CA GLY A 121 -10.33 -6.82 6.36
C GLY A 121 -10.12 -8.33 6.28
N TYR A 122 -10.70 -9.11 7.19
CA TYR A 122 -10.55 -10.55 7.16
C TYR A 122 -11.79 -11.22 6.56
N CYS A 123 -11.74 -11.53 5.26
CA CYS A 123 -12.33 -12.79 4.80
C CYS A 123 -11.45 -13.89 5.40
N THR A 124 -11.89 -14.51 6.49
CA THR A 124 -11.23 -15.69 7.04
C THR A 124 -11.25 -16.75 5.95
N SER A 125 -10.10 -17.00 5.32
CA SER A 125 -9.91 -18.18 4.48
C SER A 125 -10.27 -19.39 5.34
N LEU A 126 -11.38 -20.04 4.98
CA LEU A 126 -11.77 -21.33 5.54
C LEU A 126 -10.65 -22.29 5.17
N ARG A 127 -9.83 -22.65 6.16
CA ARG A 127 -8.99 -23.84 6.11
C ARG A 127 -9.84 -25.08 5.88
#